data_AF-A0A4Y2EHV3-F1
#
_entry.id   AF-A0A4Y2EHV3-F1
#
_cell.length_a   1.000
_cell.length_b   1.000
_cell.length_c   1.000
_cell.angle_alpha   90.00
_cell.angle_beta   90.00
_cell.angle_gamma   90.00
#
_symmetry.space_group_name_H-M   'P 1'
#
loop_
_entity.id
_entity.type
_entity.pdbx_description
1 polymer ?
#
loop_
_entity_poly.entity_id
_entity_poly.type
_entity_poly.pdbx_seq_one_letter_code
_entity_poly.pdbx_strand_id
1 'polypeptide(L)'
;VRSTVEKFKDYIPLVQTLCNPGLRDRHWDQISEIVGFPLKPDKSTTLAKLIGLNLQEYIPQFEVISEAASKEFKLEKALDKMMEEWSEVCELLYINVQSMIDRSSKNFTG
;
A
#
# COMPACT_ATOMS: atom_id res chain seq x y z
N VAL A 1 20.74 -24.43 -16.83
CA VAL A 1 19.36 -24.15 -16.38
C VAL A 1 19.22 -24.23 -14.86
N ARG A 2 19.57 -25.34 -14.18
CA ARG A 2 19.52 -25.42 -12.69
C ARG A 2 20.30 -24.29 -11.97
N SER A 3 21.56 -24.05 -12.37
CA SER A 3 22.41 -23.00 -11.79
C SER A 3 21.88 -21.57 -11.95
N THR A 4 21.07 -21.32 -12.98
CA THR A 4 20.45 -20.01 -13.22
C THR A 4 19.27 -19.77 -12.28
N VAL A 5 18.52 -20.84 -11.96
CA VAL A 5 17.38 -20.78 -11.03
C VAL A 5 17.86 -20.64 -9.59
N GLU A 6 18.98 -21.28 -9.22
CA GLU A 6 19.57 -21.15 -7.88
C GLU A 6 20.00 -19.71 -7.59
N LYS A 7 20.72 -19.06 -8.52
CA LYS A 7 21.09 -17.64 -8.39
C LYS A 7 19.89 -16.69 -8.34
N PHE A 8 18.76 -17.07 -8.94
CA PHE A 8 17.55 -16.25 -8.90
C PHE A 8 16.93 -16.19 -7.50
N LYS A 9 17.03 -17.28 -6.72
CA LYS A 9 16.46 -17.35 -5.37
C LYS A 9 17.10 -16.34 -4.43
N ASP A 10 18.38 -16.04 -4.61
CA ASP A 10 19.13 -15.09 -3.79
C ASP A 10 18.59 -13.65 -3.93
N TYR A 11 17.86 -13.33 -5.00
CA TYR A 11 17.26 -12.02 -5.23
C TYR A 11 15.77 -11.95 -4.89
N ILE A 12 15.15 -13.06 -4.49
CA ILE A 12 13.73 -13.06 -4.09
C ILE A 12 13.48 -12.09 -2.93
N PRO A 13 14.31 -12.03 -1.86
CA PRO A 13 14.10 -11.07 -0.78
C PRO A 13 14.17 -9.61 -1.26
N LEU A 14 15.08 -9.30 -2.18
CA LEU A 14 15.19 -7.97 -2.78
C LEU A 14 13.92 -7.58 -3.56
N VAL A 15 13.34 -8.52 -4.31
CA VAL A 15 12.07 -8.29 -5.02
C VAL A 15 10.92 -8.13 -4.03
N GLN A 16 10.83 -8.99 -3.02
CA GLN A 16 9.76 -8.92 -2.02
C GLN A 16 9.78 -7.61 -1.24
N THR A 17 10.97 -7.09 -0.93
CA THR A 17 11.14 -5.82 -0.23
C THR A 17 10.80 -4.64 -1.12
N LEU A 18 11.43 -4.52 -2.30
CA LEU A 18 11.30 -3.35 -3.18
C LEU A 18 9.96 -3.32 -3.95
N CYS A 19 9.30 -4.46 -4.16
CA CYS A 19 7.99 -4.51 -4.82
C CYS A 19 6.82 -4.51 -3.82
N ASN A 20 7.04 -4.11 -2.57
CA ASN A 20 5.98 -3.99 -1.59
C ASN A 20 5.01 -2.84 -1.94
N PRO A 21 3.70 -3.10 -2.14
CA PRO A 21 2.72 -2.06 -2.47
C PRO A 21 2.45 -1.06 -1.34
N GLY A 22 2.87 -1.37 -0.11
CA GLY A 22 2.83 -0.44 1.02
C GLY A 22 3.90 0.65 0.96
N LEU A 23 4.91 0.52 0.08
CA LEU A 23 5.94 1.56 -0.06
C LEU A 23 5.32 2.86 -0.59
N ARG A 24 5.87 3.97 -0.08
CA ARG A 24 5.46 5.36 -0.35
C ARG A 24 6.73 6.19 -0.49
N ASP A 25 6.59 7.43 -0.94
CA ASP A 25 7.73 8.31 -1.20
C ASP A 25 8.70 8.40 0.00
N ARG A 26 8.18 8.58 1.22
CA ARG A 26 8.98 8.56 2.47
C ARG A 26 9.85 7.30 2.65
N HIS A 27 9.36 6.13 2.24
CA HIS A 27 10.08 4.87 2.36
C HIS A 27 11.17 4.78 1.29
N TRP A 28 10.89 5.29 0.09
CA TRP A 28 11.88 5.39 -0.98
C TRP A 28 12.99 6.37 -0.66
N ASP A 29 12.69 7.46 0.05
CA ASP A 29 13.68 8.40 0.54
C ASP A 29 14.65 7.73 1.53
N GLN A 30 14.11 6.97 2.50
CA GLN A 30 14.92 6.19 3.45
C GLN A 30 15.77 5.12 2.76
N ILE A 31 15.20 4.40 1.79
CA ILE A 31 15.92 3.42 0.98
C ILE A 31 17.05 4.10 0.19
N SER A 32 16.79 5.27 -0.37
CA SER A 32 17.78 6.07 -1.13
C SER A 32 18.90 6.59 -0.23
N GLU A 33 18.59 6.96 1.00
CA GLU A 33 19.57 7.38 2.01
C GLU A 33 20.51 6.23 2.39
N ILE A 34 19.98 5.01 2.57
CA ILE A 34 20.77 3.81 2.87
C ILE A 34 21.79 3.51 1.77
N VAL A 35 21.38 3.56 0.51
CA VAL A 35 22.25 3.23 -0.63
C VAL A 35 23.11 4.41 -1.11
N GLY A 36 22.81 5.63 -0.64
CA GLY A 36 23.53 6.85 -1.00
C GLY A 36 23.21 7.40 -2.39
N PHE A 37 22.15 6.91 -3.05
CA PHE A 37 21.69 7.42 -4.34
C PHE A 37 20.18 7.27 -4.49
N PRO A 38 19.53 8.06 -5.37
CA PRO A 38 18.08 7.95 -5.60
C PRO A 38 17.71 6.56 -6.13
N LEU A 39 17.01 5.79 -5.30
CA LEU A 39 16.51 4.46 -5.64
C LEU A 39 14.98 4.47 -5.52
N LYS A 40 14.31 4.53 -6.68
CA LYS A 40 12.86 4.37 -6.78
C LYS A 40 12.53 3.67 -8.09
N PRO A 41 12.07 2.40 -8.07
CA PRO A 41 11.66 1.68 -9.25
C PRO A 41 10.54 2.42 -9.98
N ASP A 42 10.70 2.55 -11.29
CA ASP A 42 9.67 3.02 -12.21
C ASP A 42 9.15 1.86 -13.07
N LYS A 43 8.22 2.14 -13.99
CA LYS A 43 7.68 1.14 -14.93
C LYS A 43 8.74 0.55 -15.88
N SER A 44 9.91 1.17 -15.99
CA SER A 44 11.02 0.72 -16.83
C SER A 44 12.09 -0.07 -16.05
N THR A 45 11.93 -0.17 -14.73
CA THR A 45 12.87 -0.82 -13.85
C THR A 45 12.70 -2.32 -13.95
N THR A 46 13.77 -3.00 -14.36
CA THR A 46 13.82 -4.45 -14.48
C THR A 46 14.61 -5.04 -13.33
N LEU A 47 14.31 -6.29 -12.98
CA LEU A 47 15.09 -7.01 -11.97
C LEU A 47 16.58 -7.09 -12.34
N ALA A 48 16.91 -7.21 -13.63
CA ALA A 48 18.30 -7.19 -14.10
C ALA A 48 19.02 -5.87 -13.75
N LYS A 49 18.33 -4.72 -13.84
CA LYS A 49 18.87 -3.43 -13.41
C LYS A 49 19.10 -3.42 -11.89
N LEU A 50 18.15 -3.91 -11.10
CA LEU A 50 18.28 -3.98 -9.63
C LEU A 50 19.43 -4.89 -9.18
N ILE A 51 19.63 -6.02 -9.85
CA ILE A 51 20.77 -6.92 -9.60
C ILE A 51 22.09 -6.21 -9.90
N GLY A 52 22.14 -5.43 -10.99
CA GLY A 52 23.33 -4.65 -11.36
C GLY A 52 23.72 -3.56 -10.37
N LEU A 53 22.81 -3.16 -9.47
CA LEU A 53 23.07 -2.18 -8.41
C LEU A 53 23.70 -2.81 -7.15
N ASN A 54 23.90 -4.13 -7.12
CA ASN A 54 24.55 -4.86 -6.02
C ASN A 54 23.92 -4.60 -4.64
N LEU A 55 22.59 -4.53 -4.59
CA LEU A 55 21.84 -4.12 -3.38
C LEU A 55 21.73 -5.20 -2.29
N GLN A 56 22.39 -6.34 -2.46
CA GLN A 56 22.20 -7.53 -1.62
C GLN A 56 22.61 -7.29 -0.16
N GLU A 57 23.64 -6.49 0.07
CA GLU A 57 24.12 -6.15 1.42
C GLU A 57 23.14 -5.28 2.23
N TYR A 58 22.25 -4.54 1.54
CA TYR A 58 21.28 -3.65 2.15
C TYR A 58 19.92 -4.30 2.42
N ILE A 59 19.71 -5.55 1.95
CA ILE A 59 18.44 -6.28 2.10
C ILE A 59 17.90 -6.24 3.54
N PRO A 60 18.71 -6.52 4.60
CA PRO A 60 18.20 -6.49 5.97
C PRO A 60 17.64 -5.13 6.38
N GLN A 61 18.20 -4.04 5.86
CA GLN A 61 17.76 -2.68 6.15
C GLN A 61 16.48 -2.34 5.37
N PHE A 62 16.38 -2.80 4.12
CA PHE A 62 15.16 -2.66 3.32
C PHE A 62 14.00 -3.47 3.89
N GLU A 63 14.27 -4.64 4.48
CA GLU A 63 13.26 -5.46 5.14
C GLU A 63 12.58 -4.71 6.29
N VAL A 64 13.35 -3.99 7.12
CA VAL A 64 12.78 -3.18 8.23
C VAL A 64 11.84 -2.11 7.69
N ILE A 65 12.25 -1.38 6.65
CA ILE A 65 11.43 -0.33 6.02
C ILE A 65 10.19 -0.94 5.36
N SER A 66 10.35 -2.04 4.64
CA SER A 66 9.26 -2.75 3.96
C SER A 66 8.26 -3.34 4.96
N GLU A 67 8.71 -3.84 6.10
CA GLU A 67 7.84 -4.34 7.15
C GLU A 67 7.01 -3.20 7.76
N ALA A 68 7.62 -2.05 8.06
CA ALA A 68 6.91 -0.85 8.53
C ALA A 68 5.85 -0.41 7.50
N ALA A 69 6.23 -0.29 6.24
CA ALA A 69 5.34 0.04 5.13
C ALA A 69 4.15 -0.94 5.00
N SER A 70 4.39 -2.24 5.23
CA SER A 70 3.33 -3.25 5.21
C SER A 70 2.34 -3.10 6.36
N LYS A 71 2.83 -2.73 7.55
CA LYS A 71 1.98 -2.47 8.73
C LYS A 71 1.12 -1.24 8.51
N GLU A 72 1.73 -0.15 8.03
CA GLU A 72 1.03 1.09 7.70
C GLU A 72 -0.05 0.86 6.64
N PHE A 73 0.27 0.16 5.55
CA PHE A 73 -0.70 -0.17 4.51
C PHE A 73 -1.90 -0.98 5.02
N LYS A 74 -1.66 -1.95 5.91
CA LYS A 74 -2.74 -2.72 6.54
C LYS A 74 -3.62 -1.84 7.44
N LEU A 75 -3.01 -0.92 8.18
CA LEU A 75 -3.73 0.04 9.02
C LEU A 75 -4.57 0.99 8.18
N GLU A 76 -4.00 1.58 7.13
CA GLU A 76 -4.71 2.45 6.17
C GLU A 76 -5.95 1.73 5.61
N LYS A 77 -5.78 0.50 5.12
CA LYS A 77 -6.91 -0.30 4.61
C LYS A 77 -7.97 -0.61 5.65
N ALA A 78 -7.56 -0.87 6.90
CA ALA A 78 -8.52 -1.12 7.97
C ALA A 78 -9.34 0.13 8.27
N LEU A 79 -8.68 1.30 8.32
CA LEU A 79 -9.36 2.58 8.53
C LEU A 79 -10.31 2.91 7.37
N ASP A 80 -9.88 2.72 6.12
CA ASP A 80 -10.72 2.93 4.93
C ASP A 80 -11.99 2.08 4.99
N LYS A 81 -11.87 0.80 5.36
CA LYS A 81 -13.01 -0.11 5.52
C LYS A 81 -13.96 0.36 6.62
N MET A 82 -13.43 0.81 7.76
CA MET A 82 -14.26 1.33 8.85
C MET A 82 -15.03 2.59 8.43
N MET A 83 -14.39 3.49 7.67
CA MET A 83 -15.04 4.68 7.15
C MET A 83 -16.13 4.35 6.13
N GLU A 84 -15.87 3.39 5.23
CA GLU A 84 -16.84 2.90 4.25
C GLU A 84 -18.08 2.30 4.93
N GLU A 85 -17.88 1.42 5.91
CA GLU A 85 -18.96 0.82 6.69
C GLU A 85 -19.81 1.88 7.43
N TRP A 86 -19.17 2.94 7.95
CA TRP A 86 -19.90 4.03 8.62
C TRP A 86 -20.63 4.94 7.65
N SER A 87 -20.08 5.18 6.46
CA SER A 87 -20.72 5.98 5.41
C SER A 87 -22.06 5.37 4.99
N GLU A 88 -22.09 4.04 4.78
CA GLU A 88 -23.31 3.32 4.40
C GLU A 88 -24.41 3.47 5.46
N VAL A 89 -24.06 3.34 6.74
CA VAL A 89 -25.00 3.52 7.85
C VAL A 89 -25.54 4.96 7.89
N CYS A 90 -24.66 5.96 7.73
CA CYS A 90 -25.06 7.36 7.70
C CYS A 90 -25.99 7.69 6.52
N GLU A 91 -25.73 7.16 5.33
CA GLU A 91 -26.57 7.34 4.15
C GLU A 91 -27.97 6.74 4.34
N LEU A 92 -28.06 5.52 4.88
CA LEU A 92 -29.34 4.88 5.17
C LEU A 92 -30.15 5.65 6.22
N LEU A 93 -29.49 6.16 7.28
CA LEU A 93 -30.14 7.00 8.29
C LEU A 93 -30.68 8.29 7.68
N TYR A 94 -29.89 8.95 6.83
CA TYR A 94 -30.29 10.17 6.14
C TYR A 94 -31.53 9.95 5.27
N ILE A 95 -31.53 8.90 4.43
CA ILE A 95 -32.67 8.54 3.58
C ILE A 95 -33.92 8.23 4.43
N ASN A 96 -33.75 7.47 5.51
CA ASN A 96 -34.85 7.10 6.39
C ASN A 96 -35.49 8.34 7.04
N VAL A 97 -34.67 9.24 7.60
CA VAL A 97 -35.15 10.49 8.21
C VAL A 97 -35.84 11.36 7.17
N GLN A 98 -35.26 11.54 5.99
CA GLN A 98 -35.87 12.33 4.92
C GLN A 98 -37.23 11.75 4.50
N SER A 99 -37.33 10.43 4.35
CA SER A 99 -38.60 9.76 4.02
C SER A 99 -39.68 9.93 5.09
N MET A 100 -39.30 10.07 6.36
CA MET A 100 -40.24 10.32 7.47
C MET A 100 -40.75 11.76 7.42
N ILE A 101 -39.86 12.73 7.17
CA ILE A 101 -40.21 14.14 6.99
C ILE A 101 -41.19 14.30 5.81
N ASP A 102 -40.88 13.68 4.68
CA ASP A 102 -41.72 13.76 3.48
C ASP A 102 -43.11 13.15 3.69
N ARG A 103 -43.21 12.04 4.46
CA ARG A 103 -44.49 11.43 4.85
C ARG A 103 -45.29 12.32 5.80
N SER A 104 -44.64 12.94 6.79
CA SER A 104 -45.32 13.85 7.72
C SER A 104 -45.85 15.11 7.03
N SER A 105 -45.08 15.65 6.07
CA SER A 105 -45.49 16.84 5.29
C SER A 105 -46.77 16.57 4.49
N LYS A 106 -46.86 15.41 3.83
CA LYS A 106 -48.05 14.99 3.06
C LYS A 106 -49.31 14.82 3.91
N ASN A 107 -49.17 14.38 5.16
CA ASN A 107 -50.30 14.21 6.09
C ASN A 107 -50.87 15.54 6.62
N PHE A 108 -50.15 16.65 6.48
CA PHE A 108 -50.60 17.98 6.93
C PHE A 108 -51.23 18.82 5.81
N THR A 109 -51.09 18.43 4.55
CA THR A 109 -51.58 19.16 3.37
C THR A 109 -52.86 18.57 2.76
N GLY A 110 -53.48 17.56 3.38
CA GLY A 110 -54.74 16.94 2.97
C GLY A 110 -55.80 17.07 4.04
#